data_AF-A0A8H5P980-F1
#
_entry.id   AF-A0A8H5P980-F1
#
_cell.length_a   1.000
_cell.length_b   1.000
_cell.length_c   1.000
_cell.angle_alpha   90.00
_cell.angle_beta   90.00
_cell.angle_gamma   90.00
#
_symmetry.space_group_name_H-M   'P 1'
#
loop_
_entity.id
_entity.type
_entity.pdbx_description
1 polymer ?
#
loop_
_entity_poly.entity_id
_entity_poly.type
_entity_poly.pdbx_seq_one_letter_code
_entity_poly.pdbx_strand_id
1 'polypeptide(L)'
;MRSLHFLALALCGIPLALAQGCCGGCGDCCRGPRFRPDIRADTNRDGQVDLQGFSDKSDKTEWNETYGAIFLPNIGDTVKRCLFKPESISDERLDDCRDASDNTLRSPEYLTTLKTVPEPDLFGNAIGTVTVADAVQRKFVRIFQKKGEDWVYIDNDHTFDLPELQAGLDLGIDARDTRYPESWDGSVTVCFTIEVRGTETSDLPIEASDEVMLRIPPELTHHHLHTVEQDLTQEFSSP
;
A
#
# COMPACT_ATOMS: atom_id res chain seq x y z
N MET A 1 -5.12 -12.48 -41.36
CA MET A 1 -5.59 -13.09 -40.09
C MET A 1 -5.03 -12.24 -38.96
N ARG A 2 -5.85 -11.35 -38.40
CA ARG A 2 -5.45 -10.47 -37.30
C ARG A 2 -5.78 -11.18 -35.99
N SER A 3 -4.75 -11.55 -35.24
CA SER A 3 -4.88 -12.15 -33.91
C SER A 3 -5.30 -11.04 -32.93
N LEU A 4 -6.51 -11.13 -32.39
CA LEU A 4 -6.95 -10.29 -31.28
C LEU A 4 -6.23 -10.76 -30.00
N HIS A 5 -5.39 -9.90 -29.43
CA HIS A 5 -4.96 -10.04 -28.05
C HIS A 5 -6.11 -9.55 -27.16
N PHE A 6 -6.66 -10.45 -26.34
CA PHE A 6 -7.56 -10.10 -25.24
C PHE A 6 -6.72 -9.52 -24.10
N LEU A 7 -6.95 -8.25 -23.79
CA LEU A 7 -6.45 -7.57 -22.60
C LEU A 7 -7.37 -7.97 -21.43
N ALA A 8 -6.87 -8.76 -20.49
CA ALA A 8 -7.59 -9.05 -19.24
C ALA A 8 -7.46 -7.83 -18.32
N LEU A 9 -8.52 -7.03 -18.20
CA LEU A 9 -8.64 -6.07 -17.11
C LEU A 9 -8.99 -6.85 -15.83
N ALA A 10 -8.04 -6.94 -14.91
CA ALA A 10 -8.31 -7.34 -13.53
C ALA A 10 -9.04 -6.18 -12.84
N LEU A 11 -10.37 -6.21 -12.91
CA LEU A 11 -11.23 -5.43 -12.02
C LEU A 11 -11.24 -6.14 -10.66
N CYS A 12 -10.95 -5.40 -9.58
CA CYS A 12 -11.21 -5.88 -8.23
C CYS A 12 -12.68 -6.32 -8.18
N GLY A 13 -12.91 -7.62 -7.97
CA GLY A 13 -14.15 -8.30 -8.31
C GLY A 13 -15.37 -7.66 -7.66
N ILE A 14 -16.26 -7.11 -8.49
CA ILE A 14 -17.65 -6.89 -8.07
C ILE A 14 -18.27 -8.29 -7.92
N PRO A 15 -18.82 -8.67 -6.75
CA PRO A 15 -19.50 -9.95 -6.63
C PRO A 15 -20.78 -9.88 -7.46
N LEU A 16 -20.81 -10.60 -8.58
CA LEU A 16 -22.03 -10.81 -9.35
C LEU A 16 -22.93 -11.76 -8.54
N ALA A 17 -23.73 -11.19 -7.64
CA ALA A 17 -24.75 -11.93 -6.94
C ALA A 17 -25.87 -12.31 -7.94
N LEU A 18 -25.88 -13.56 -8.40
CA LEU A 18 -27.04 -14.16 -9.05
C LEU A 18 -27.42 -15.48 -8.36
N ALA A 19 -28.52 -15.36 -7.63
CA ALA A 19 -29.59 -16.33 -7.40
C ALA A 19 -29.27 -17.73 -6.82
N GLN A 20 -29.84 -17.94 -5.63
CA GLN A 20 -30.13 -19.23 -5.00
C GLN A 20 -30.71 -20.28 -5.97
N GLY A 21 -30.05 -21.44 -5.98
CA GLY A 21 -30.62 -22.73 -6.32
C GLY A 21 -30.12 -23.78 -5.34
N CYS A 22 -30.96 -24.18 -4.38
CA CYS A 22 -30.64 -25.21 -3.41
C CYS A 22 -30.49 -26.60 -4.07
N CYS A 23 -29.37 -27.28 -3.82
CA CYS A 23 -29.30 -28.74 -3.83
C CYS A 23 -29.20 -29.20 -2.37
N GLY A 24 -30.28 -29.74 -1.84
CA GLY A 24 -30.30 -30.32 -0.50
C GLY A 24 -29.39 -31.54 -0.40
N GLY A 25 -28.68 -31.66 0.72
CA GLY A 25 -28.10 -32.94 1.17
C GLY A 25 -26.57 -33.04 1.21
N CYS A 26 -25.81 -32.04 0.78
CA CYS A 26 -24.34 -32.08 0.83
C CYS A 26 -23.84 -31.01 1.81
N GLY A 27 -23.57 -31.40 3.06
CA GLY A 27 -23.14 -30.48 4.13
C GLY A 27 -21.75 -29.83 3.95
N ASP A 28 -21.13 -29.94 2.76
CA ASP A 28 -19.75 -29.48 2.54
C ASP A 28 -19.50 -28.80 1.19
N CYS A 29 -20.51 -28.62 0.33
CA CYS A 29 -20.32 -28.03 -1.01
C CYS A 29 -20.45 -26.49 -1.07
N CYS A 30 -20.82 -25.85 0.04
CA CYS A 30 -21.01 -24.40 0.12
C CYS A 30 -20.05 -23.71 1.09
N ARG A 31 -18.90 -24.32 1.41
CA ARG A 31 -17.86 -23.61 2.15
C ARG A 31 -17.14 -22.68 1.17
N GLY A 32 -17.20 -21.38 1.45
CA GLY A 32 -16.30 -20.40 0.83
C GLY A 32 -14.82 -20.77 1.06
N PRO A 33 -13.88 -19.98 0.53
CA PRO A 33 -12.45 -20.23 0.73
C PRO A 33 -12.15 -20.47 2.22
N ARG A 34 -11.37 -21.52 2.52
CA ARG A 34 -11.00 -21.90 3.90
C ARG A 34 -9.93 -20.97 4.50
N PHE A 35 -9.57 -19.92 3.79
CA PHE A 35 -8.61 -18.89 4.16
C PHE A 35 -9.31 -17.53 4.05
N ARG A 36 -8.87 -16.54 4.82
CA ARG A 36 -9.44 -15.20 4.80
C ARG A 36 -8.31 -14.16 4.79
N PRO A 37 -7.89 -13.68 3.62
CA PRO A 37 -6.92 -12.59 3.54
C PRO A 37 -7.36 -11.44 4.43
N ASP A 38 -6.41 -10.89 5.19
CA ASP A 38 -6.69 -9.81 6.11
C ASP A 38 -5.47 -8.89 6.22
N ILE A 39 -5.51 -7.76 5.52
CA ILE A 39 -4.52 -6.69 5.58
C ILE A 39 -4.95 -5.60 6.57
N ARG A 40 -4.01 -5.11 7.37
CA ARG A 40 -4.20 -4.20 8.48
C ARG A 40 -3.26 -3.00 8.36
N ALA A 41 -3.75 -1.84 8.79
CA ALA A 41 -2.99 -0.62 8.98
C ALA A 41 -3.49 0.07 10.26
N ASP A 42 -2.75 1.04 10.79
CA ASP A 42 -3.14 1.83 11.96
C ASP A 42 -4.27 2.81 11.59
N THR A 43 -5.50 2.31 11.64
CA THR A 43 -6.71 3.03 11.20
C THR A 43 -7.33 3.86 12.32
N ASN A 44 -7.07 3.52 13.58
CA ASN A 44 -7.47 4.30 14.73
C ASN A 44 -6.43 5.39 15.11
N ARG A 45 -5.27 5.41 14.43
CA ARG A 45 -4.22 6.43 14.52
C ARG A 45 -3.57 6.49 15.90
N ASP A 46 -3.37 5.34 16.54
CA ASP A 46 -2.71 5.22 17.84
C ASP A 46 -1.20 4.92 17.75
N GLY A 47 -0.69 4.77 16.53
CA GLY A 47 0.71 4.49 16.21
C GLY A 47 1.05 3.00 16.12
N GLN A 48 0.07 2.10 16.27
CA GLN A 48 0.29 0.64 16.22
C GLN A 48 -0.71 -0.05 15.30
N VAL A 49 -0.30 -1.16 14.69
CA VAL A 49 -1.18 -2.01 13.87
C VAL A 49 -1.63 -3.20 14.71
N ASP A 50 -2.92 -3.27 15.03
CA ASP A 50 -3.54 -4.34 15.80
C ASP A 50 -3.92 -5.54 14.91
N LEU A 51 -3.28 -6.69 15.18
CA LEU A 51 -3.60 -7.97 14.56
C LEU A 51 -4.49 -8.87 15.44
N GLN A 52 -4.59 -8.60 16.74
CA GLN A 52 -5.24 -9.50 17.71
C GLN A 52 -6.66 -9.07 18.05
N GLY A 53 -6.88 -7.76 18.16
CA GLY A 53 -8.16 -7.17 18.46
C GLY A 53 -8.92 -6.74 17.21
N PHE A 54 -9.72 -5.69 17.39
CA PHE A 54 -10.66 -5.20 16.38
C PHE A 54 -10.40 -3.75 15.97
N SER A 55 -9.45 -3.04 16.60
CA SER A 55 -9.27 -1.59 16.38
C SER A 55 -8.91 -1.27 14.95
N ASP A 56 -8.13 -2.14 14.30
CA ASP A 56 -7.75 -2.00 12.88
C ASP A 56 -8.49 -2.93 11.94
N LYS A 57 -9.60 -3.52 12.42
CA LYS A 57 -10.37 -4.49 11.66
C LYS A 57 -11.58 -3.91 10.96
N SER A 58 -12.36 -3.15 11.70
CA SER A 58 -13.55 -2.47 11.17
C SER A 58 -13.15 -1.22 10.41
N ASP A 59 -13.97 -0.83 9.43
CA ASP A 59 -13.92 0.47 8.76
C ASP A 59 -12.60 0.85 8.06
N LYS A 60 -11.66 -0.10 7.96
CA LYS A 60 -10.35 0.06 7.33
C LYS A 60 -10.38 0.35 5.82
N THR A 61 -11.52 0.13 5.18
CA THR A 61 -11.75 0.40 3.75
C THR A 61 -12.24 1.82 3.49
N GLU A 62 -12.51 2.58 4.56
CA GLU A 62 -13.00 3.94 4.51
C GLU A 62 -12.03 4.89 5.23
N TRP A 63 -12.06 6.17 4.85
CA TRP A 63 -11.19 7.19 5.43
C TRP A 63 -12.02 8.44 5.68
N ASN A 64 -11.99 8.92 6.91
CA ASN A 64 -12.62 10.18 7.29
C ASN A 64 -11.80 10.89 8.38
N GLU A 65 -12.38 11.93 8.98
CA GLU A 65 -11.70 12.73 10.00
C GLU A 65 -11.37 11.93 11.28
N THR A 66 -12.13 10.86 11.57
CA THR A 66 -12.02 10.05 12.81
C THR A 66 -11.28 8.73 12.65
N TYR A 67 -11.36 8.08 11.49
CA TYR A 67 -10.72 6.78 11.24
C TYR A 67 -10.16 6.70 9.83
N GLY A 68 -9.28 5.73 9.62
CA GLY A 68 -8.55 5.49 8.37
C GLY A 68 -7.08 5.84 8.51
N ALA A 69 -6.24 4.96 7.97
CA ALA A 69 -4.80 5.04 8.17
C ALA A 69 -4.18 6.22 7.42
N ILE A 70 -3.07 6.72 7.97
CA ILE A 70 -2.32 7.84 7.42
C ILE A 70 -0.94 7.33 7.03
N PHE A 71 -0.44 7.83 5.90
CA PHE A 71 0.94 7.60 5.47
C PHE A 71 1.56 8.89 4.98
N LEU A 72 2.90 8.95 4.95
CA LEU A 72 3.61 10.20 4.68
C LEU A 72 4.28 10.21 3.30
N PRO A 73 4.31 11.38 2.64
CA PRO A 73 5.17 11.59 1.49
C PRO A 73 6.63 11.67 1.93
N ASN A 74 7.46 10.77 1.40
CA ASN A 74 8.87 10.69 1.74
C ASN A 74 9.68 11.62 0.81
N ILE A 75 9.38 12.92 0.94
CA ILE A 75 9.88 14.02 0.10
C ILE A 75 11.14 14.71 0.66
N GLY A 76 11.69 14.20 1.75
CA GLY A 76 12.95 14.67 2.33
C GLY A 76 14.17 14.24 1.50
N ASP A 77 15.37 14.68 1.89
CA ASP A 77 16.66 14.23 1.34
C ASP A 77 17.56 13.78 2.51
N THR A 78 17.24 12.63 3.09
CA THR A 78 17.84 12.14 4.34
C THR A 78 19.34 11.86 4.18
N VAL A 79 19.74 11.34 3.01
CA VAL A 79 21.15 11.04 2.69
C VAL A 79 21.87 12.18 1.96
N LYS A 80 21.22 13.34 1.82
CA LYS A 80 21.78 14.58 1.27
C LYS A 80 22.37 14.41 -0.13
N ARG A 81 21.60 13.81 -1.04
CA ARG A 81 21.98 13.58 -2.45
C ARG A 81 22.23 14.88 -3.21
N CYS A 82 21.63 15.98 -2.78
CA CYS A 82 21.69 17.27 -3.48
C CYS A 82 22.78 18.24 -2.97
N LEU A 83 23.84 17.78 -2.30
CA LEU A 83 24.92 18.62 -1.74
C LEU A 83 25.85 19.34 -2.75
N PHE A 84 25.37 19.65 -3.96
CA PHE A 84 26.17 20.26 -5.02
C PHE A 84 26.06 21.80 -5.02
N LYS A 85 27.03 22.48 -5.65
CA LYS A 85 27.02 23.95 -5.77
C LYS A 85 25.79 24.41 -6.59
N PRO A 86 25.00 25.38 -6.09
CA PRO A 86 23.67 25.72 -6.60
C PRO A 86 23.65 26.50 -7.94
N GLU A 87 24.80 26.86 -8.51
CA GLU A 87 24.87 27.85 -9.59
C GLU A 87 24.33 27.37 -10.96
N SER A 88 23.84 26.12 -11.12
CA SER A 88 23.25 25.66 -12.39
C SER A 88 22.35 24.41 -12.36
N ILE A 89 21.75 24.07 -11.21
CA ILE A 89 20.85 22.89 -11.14
C ILE A 89 19.41 23.34 -11.42
N SER A 90 18.72 22.64 -12.32
CA SER A 90 17.30 22.89 -12.59
C SER A 90 16.44 22.31 -11.48
N ASP A 91 15.22 22.84 -11.31
CA ASP A 91 14.30 22.37 -10.27
C ASP A 91 13.99 20.87 -10.40
N GLU A 92 13.94 20.34 -11.63
CA GLU A 92 13.73 18.92 -11.88
C GLU A 92 14.86 18.06 -11.30
N ARG A 93 16.10 18.54 -11.39
CA ARG A 93 17.26 17.83 -10.81
C ARG A 93 17.30 17.91 -9.28
N LEU A 94 16.69 18.94 -8.69
CA LEU A 94 16.49 19.01 -7.24
C LEU A 94 15.41 18.01 -6.80
N ASP A 95 14.35 17.86 -7.60
CA ASP A 95 13.28 16.90 -7.33
C ASP A 95 13.76 15.45 -7.29
N ASP A 96 14.71 15.11 -8.15
CA ASP A 96 15.36 13.78 -8.21
C ASP A 96 16.13 13.41 -6.92
N CYS A 97 16.40 14.35 -6.02
CA CYS A 97 17.13 14.10 -4.78
C CYS A 97 16.24 13.60 -3.64
N ARG A 98 14.91 13.73 -3.75
CA ARG A 98 13.99 13.28 -2.71
C ARG A 98 14.15 11.78 -2.42
N ASP A 99 13.93 11.37 -1.17
CA ASP A 99 14.12 9.99 -0.72
C ASP A 99 13.23 9.00 -1.48
N ALA A 100 12.08 9.47 -1.97
CA ALA A 100 11.14 8.72 -2.79
C ALA A 100 11.23 8.90 -4.32
N SER A 101 12.31 9.48 -4.84
CA SER A 101 12.49 9.66 -6.28
C SER A 101 12.70 8.34 -7.05
N ASP A 102 13.13 7.28 -6.38
CA ASP A 102 13.30 5.94 -6.95
C ASP A 102 12.73 4.85 -6.01
N ASN A 103 13.13 3.59 -6.19
CA ASN A 103 12.68 2.44 -5.37
C ASN A 103 13.63 2.07 -4.23
N THR A 104 14.69 2.86 -4.02
CA THR A 104 15.59 2.64 -2.89
C THR A 104 14.97 3.28 -1.65
N LEU A 105 14.73 2.47 -0.61
CA LEU A 105 14.31 3.00 0.68
C LEU A 105 15.50 3.64 1.39
N ARG A 106 15.39 4.92 1.74
CA ARG A 106 16.45 5.69 2.41
C ARG A 106 16.13 6.08 3.84
N SER A 107 14.83 6.13 4.16
CA SER A 107 14.32 6.68 5.43
C SER A 107 13.27 5.72 6.01
N PRO A 108 13.66 4.49 6.37
CA PRO A 108 12.74 3.45 6.85
C PRO A 108 11.95 3.86 8.10
N GLU A 109 12.45 4.81 8.90
CA GLU A 109 11.81 5.35 10.10
C GLU A 109 10.50 6.09 9.82
N TYR A 110 10.24 6.50 8.58
CA TYR A 110 9.00 7.19 8.18
C TYR A 110 8.04 6.28 7.41
N LEU A 111 8.36 4.99 7.23
CA LEU A 111 7.44 4.05 6.61
C LEU A 111 6.21 3.83 7.48
N THR A 112 5.05 3.91 6.86
CA THR A 112 3.80 3.50 7.50
C THR A 112 3.69 1.98 7.42
N THR A 113 3.46 1.33 8.56
CA THR A 113 3.42 -0.13 8.62
C THR A 113 2.07 -0.65 8.12
N LEU A 114 2.10 -1.65 7.26
CA LEU A 114 0.98 -2.52 6.93
C LEU A 114 1.32 -3.94 7.38
N LYS A 115 0.34 -4.72 7.81
CA LYS A 115 0.54 -6.12 8.20
C LYS A 115 -0.54 -7.00 7.61
N THR A 116 -0.23 -8.26 7.31
CA THR A 116 -1.27 -9.26 7.07
C THR A 116 -1.42 -10.19 8.26
N VAL A 117 -2.65 -10.62 8.54
CA VAL A 117 -2.90 -11.67 9.53
C VAL A 117 -2.31 -12.99 8.99
N PRO A 118 -1.54 -13.74 9.79
CA PRO A 118 -0.98 -15.03 9.36
C PRO A 118 -2.09 -16.04 9.02
N GLU A 119 -1.90 -16.80 7.93
CA GLU A 119 -2.81 -17.88 7.50
C GLU A 119 -2.12 -19.26 7.68
N PRO A 120 -1.92 -19.75 8.92
CA PRO A 120 -1.09 -20.93 9.20
C PRO A 120 -1.66 -22.23 8.60
N ASP A 121 -2.97 -22.28 8.41
CA ASP A 121 -3.68 -23.43 7.85
C ASP A 121 -3.75 -23.39 6.31
N LEU A 122 -3.11 -22.40 5.66
CA LEU A 122 -3.02 -22.34 4.20
C LEU A 122 -2.23 -23.54 3.67
N PHE A 123 -2.68 -24.11 2.56
CA PHE A 123 -2.09 -25.31 1.96
C PHE A 123 -2.18 -25.28 0.43
N GLY A 124 -1.49 -26.23 -0.21
CA GLY A 124 -1.50 -26.37 -1.67
C GLY A 124 -0.54 -25.37 -2.34
N ASN A 125 -0.83 -25.03 -3.59
CA ASN A 125 -0.08 -24.03 -4.33
C ASN A 125 -0.77 -22.66 -4.16
N ALA A 126 -0.55 -22.05 -2.99
CA ALA A 126 -1.07 -20.74 -2.65
C ALA A 126 -0.06 -19.64 -3.02
N ILE A 127 -0.56 -18.59 -3.65
CA ILE A 127 0.21 -17.41 -4.06
C ILE A 127 -0.54 -16.18 -3.56
N GLY A 128 0.17 -15.25 -2.95
CA GLY A 128 -0.39 -13.98 -2.52
C GLY A 128 0.13 -12.83 -3.35
N THR A 129 -0.66 -11.77 -3.46
CA THR A 129 -0.24 -10.51 -4.09
C THR A 129 -0.69 -9.33 -3.25
N VAL A 130 0.11 -8.27 -3.25
CA VAL A 130 -0.25 -6.97 -2.67
C VAL A 130 -0.20 -5.96 -3.78
N THR A 131 -1.33 -5.32 -4.06
CA THR A 131 -1.50 -4.49 -5.25
C THR A 131 -2.20 -3.18 -4.94
N VAL A 132 -1.87 -2.15 -5.71
CA VAL A 132 -2.67 -0.92 -5.81
C VAL A 132 -3.30 -0.92 -7.19
N ALA A 133 -4.61 -1.15 -7.29
CA ALA A 133 -5.27 -1.37 -8.58
C ALA A 133 -5.32 -0.12 -9.46
N ASP A 134 -5.57 1.04 -8.86
CA ASP A 134 -5.67 2.31 -9.55
C ASP A 134 -4.29 2.78 -10.07
N ALA A 135 -4.21 3.11 -11.36
CA ALA A 135 -2.96 3.46 -12.02
C ALA A 135 -2.44 4.86 -11.69
N VAL A 136 -3.29 5.75 -11.20
CA VAL A 136 -2.88 7.06 -10.69
C VAL A 136 -2.26 6.85 -9.31
N GLN A 137 -3.00 6.23 -8.37
CA GLN A 137 -2.52 5.96 -7.01
C GLN A 137 -1.19 5.21 -7.02
N ARG A 138 -1.09 4.14 -7.84
CA ARG A 138 0.12 3.30 -7.96
C ARG A 138 1.37 4.06 -8.38
N LYS A 139 1.26 5.17 -9.12
CA LYS A 139 2.42 6.00 -9.49
C LYS A 139 2.96 6.78 -8.30
N PHE A 140 2.12 7.10 -7.32
CA PHE A 140 2.45 7.97 -6.21
C PHE A 140 2.82 7.22 -4.93
N VAL A 141 2.80 5.89 -4.92
CA VAL A 141 3.07 5.10 -3.73
C VAL A 141 4.15 4.06 -3.98
N ARG A 142 4.83 3.67 -2.91
CA ARG A 142 5.78 2.56 -2.91
C ARG A 142 5.44 1.63 -1.76
N ILE A 143 5.48 0.33 -2.03
CA ILE A 143 5.28 -0.69 -1.01
C ILE A 143 6.57 -1.49 -0.88
N PHE A 144 6.95 -1.78 0.35
CA PHE A 144 8.15 -2.54 0.70
C PHE A 144 7.75 -3.72 1.59
N GLN A 145 8.42 -4.84 1.41
CA GLN A 145 8.34 -5.98 2.33
C GLN A 145 9.53 -5.97 3.27
N LYS A 146 9.29 -6.22 4.55
CA LYS A 146 10.35 -6.43 5.52
C LYS A 146 10.91 -7.85 5.40
N LYS A 147 12.24 -7.95 5.22
CA LYS A 147 13.00 -9.21 5.16
C LYS A 147 14.13 -9.15 6.18
N GLY A 148 13.87 -9.66 7.38
CA GLY A 148 14.81 -9.52 8.49
C GLY A 148 14.94 -8.05 8.91
N GLU A 149 16.14 -7.48 8.75
CA GLU A 149 16.40 -6.06 9.02
C GLU A 149 16.21 -5.18 7.78
N ASP A 150 16.14 -5.78 6.58
CA ASP A 150 16.06 -5.06 5.32
C ASP A 150 14.62 -4.82 4.87
N TRP A 151 14.45 -3.81 4.02
CA TRP A 151 13.20 -3.52 3.31
C TRP A 151 13.41 -3.66 1.81
N VAL A 152 12.57 -4.47 1.17
CA VAL A 152 12.66 -4.79 -0.25
C VAL A 152 11.46 -4.20 -0.97
N TYR A 153 11.68 -3.37 -1.99
CA TYR A 153 10.60 -2.84 -2.81
C TYR A 153 9.84 -3.97 -3.52
N ILE A 154 8.51 -3.90 -3.52
CA ILE A 154 7.64 -4.81 -4.24
C ILE A 154 6.74 -4.01 -5.19
N ASP A 155 6.57 -4.53 -6.41
CA ASP A 155 5.59 -4.01 -7.36
C ASP A 155 4.32 -4.87 -7.36
N ASN A 156 3.34 -4.48 -8.17
CA ASN A 156 2.08 -5.21 -8.30
C ASN A 156 2.20 -6.62 -8.88
N ASP A 157 3.34 -6.95 -9.52
CA ASP A 157 3.59 -8.27 -10.10
C ASP A 157 4.33 -9.18 -9.10
N HIS A 158 4.74 -8.64 -7.94
CA HIS A 158 5.37 -9.41 -6.88
C HIS A 158 4.40 -10.42 -6.26
N THR A 159 4.88 -11.64 -6.11
CA THR A 159 4.15 -12.77 -5.56
C THR A 159 4.77 -13.24 -4.25
N PHE A 160 3.95 -13.47 -3.24
CA PHE A 160 4.34 -14.08 -1.97
C PHE A 160 4.05 -15.58 -1.99
N ASP A 161 4.97 -16.36 -1.45
CA ASP A 161 4.87 -17.81 -1.37
C ASP A 161 4.11 -18.30 -0.14
N LEU A 162 3.79 -19.59 -0.12
CA LEU A 162 3.02 -20.21 0.96
C LEU A 162 3.64 -19.98 2.37
N PRO A 163 4.95 -20.22 2.62
CA PRO A 163 5.57 -19.92 3.90
C PRO A 163 5.39 -18.46 4.36
N GLU A 164 5.50 -17.50 3.45
CA GLU A 164 5.29 -16.08 3.78
C GLU A 164 3.85 -15.80 4.18
N LEU A 165 2.88 -16.35 3.46
CA LEU A 165 1.45 -16.20 3.76
C LEU A 165 1.07 -16.86 5.09
N GLN A 166 1.65 -18.03 5.38
CA GLN A 166 1.47 -18.72 6.66
C GLN A 166 2.04 -17.95 7.84
N ALA A 167 3.14 -17.20 7.63
CA ALA A 167 3.78 -16.38 8.65
C ALA A 167 3.13 -15.00 8.83
N GLY A 168 2.42 -14.51 7.81
CA GLY A 168 1.98 -13.12 7.72
C GLY A 168 3.11 -12.21 7.21
N LEU A 169 2.71 -11.11 6.57
CA LEU A 169 3.62 -10.16 5.93
C LEU A 169 3.78 -8.92 6.82
N ASP A 170 5.03 -8.50 7.01
CA ASP A 170 5.37 -7.16 7.48
C ASP A 170 5.68 -6.29 6.27
N LEU A 171 4.87 -5.25 6.06
CA LEU A 171 4.92 -4.38 4.90
C LEU A 171 5.06 -2.92 5.34
N GLY A 172 5.60 -2.09 4.46
CA GLY A 172 5.78 -0.67 4.65
C GLY A 172 5.32 0.10 3.42
N ILE A 173 4.63 1.21 3.61
CA ILE A 173 4.18 2.09 2.54
C ILE A 173 4.62 3.53 2.78
N ASP A 174 5.05 4.20 1.72
CA ASP A 174 5.19 5.66 1.68
C ASP A 174 4.68 6.23 0.35
N ALA A 175 4.49 7.56 0.32
CA ALA A 175 4.16 8.28 -0.89
C ALA A 175 5.41 8.92 -1.52
N ARG A 176 5.38 9.04 -2.84
CA ARG A 176 6.41 9.74 -3.62
C ARG A 176 6.26 11.25 -3.59
N ASP A 177 5.03 11.72 -3.40
CA ASP A 177 4.71 13.14 -3.49
C ASP A 177 3.53 13.50 -2.61
N THR A 178 3.26 14.79 -2.49
CA THR A 178 2.10 15.30 -1.78
C THR A 178 0.84 15.26 -2.65
N ARG A 179 -0.31 15.61 -2.06
CA ARG A 179 -1.59 15.56 -2.77
C ARG A 179 -1.75 16.79 -3.65
N TYR A 180 -2.21 16.59 -4.88
CA TYR A 180 -2.49 17.67 -5.82
C TYR A 180 -3.96 17.58 -6.29
N PRO A 181 -4.73 18.68 -6.21
CA PRO A 181 -6.17 18.68 -6.49
C PRO A 181 -6.61 18.12 -7.86
N GLU A 182 -5.73 18.13 -8.86
CA GLU A 182 -6.04 17.73 -10.23
C GLU A 182 -5.37 16.42 -10.70
N SER A 183 -4.51 15.82 -9.86
CA SER A 183 -3.82 14.57 -10.23
C SER A 183 -4.12 13.44 -9.25
N TRP A 184 -3.84 13.64 -7.96
CA TRP A 184 -4.00 12.62 -6.93
C TRP A 184 -4.40 13.26 -5.61
N ASP A 185 -5.54 12.84 -5.09
CA ASP A 185 -6.16 13.39 -3.87
C ASP A 185 -5.50 12.90 -2.56
N GLY A 186 -4.41 12.12 -2.71
CA GLY A 186 -3.63 11.56 -1.64
C GLY A 186 -4.13 10.22 -1.11
N SER A 187 -5.19 9.64 -1.68
CA SER A 187 -5.75 8.36 -1.24
C SER A 187 -5.09 7.17 -1.94
N VAL A 188 -4.92 6.07 -1.22
CA VAL A 188 -4.49 4.79 -1.80
C VAL A 188 -5.29 3.66 -1.19
N THR A 189 -5.75 2.74 -2.05
CA THR A 189 -6.32 1.46 -1.61
C THR A 189 -5.33 0.35 -1.92
N VAL A 190 -4.88 -0.33 -0.88
CA VAL A 190 -3.99 -1.49 -0.98
C VAL A 190 -4.84 -2.74 -0.86
N CYS A 191 -4.76 -3.61 -1.87
CA CYS A 191 -5.49 -4.87 -1.93
C CYS A 191 -4.52 -6.03 -1.71
N PHE A 192 -4.86 -6.91 -0.76
CA PHE A 192 -4.16 -8.17 -0.50
C PHE A 192 -5.03 -9.32 -0.98
N THR A 193 -4.51 -10.10 -1.94
CA THR A 193 -5.21 -11.22 -2.55
C THR A 193 -4.44 -12.50 -2.29
N ILE A 194 -5.16 -13.60 -2.00
CA ILE A 194 -4.60 -14.95 -1.97
C ILE A 194 -5.33 -15.80 -3.01
N GLU A 195 -4.56 -16.37 -3.92
CA GLU A 195 -5.00 -17.35 -4.92
C GLU A 195 -4.48 -18.73 -4.51
N VAL A 196 -5.37 -19.72 -4.38
CA VAL A 196 -4.99 -21.12 -4.15
C VAL A 196 -5.35 -21.94 -5.38
N ARG A 197 -4.33 -22.57 -5.98
CA ARG A 197 -4.51 -23.56 -7.04
C ARG A 197 -4.61 -24.95 -6.43
N GLY A 198 -5.74 -25.61 -6.66
CA GLY A 198 -5.99 -26.98 -6.21
C GLY A 198 -5.15 -28.02 -6.96
N THR A 199 -5.04 -29.22 -6.37
CA THR A 199 -4.41 -30.39 -7.01
C THR A 199 -5.43 -31.35 -7.64
N GLU A 200 -6.74 -31.15 -7.48
CA GLU A 200 -7.78 -32.07 -7.99
C GLU A 200 -9.05 -31.37 -8.52
N THR A 201 -9.48 -31.81 -9.72
CA THR A 201 -10.78 -31.76 -10.43
C THR A 201 -11.68 -30.51 -10.47
N SER A 202 -11.26 -29.35 -9.98
CA SER A 202 -11.86 -28.07 -10.41
C SER A 202 -10.75 -27.13 -10.86
N ASP A 203 -10.56 -26.99 -12.17
CA ASP A 203 -9.46 -26.24 -12.81
C ASP A 203 -9.53 -24.71 -12.61
N LEU A 204 -10.41 -24.22 -11.73
CA LEU A 204 -10.52 -22.80 -11.43
C LEU A 204 -9.81 -22.48 -10.11
N PRO A 205 -8.90 -21.47 -10.09
CA PRO A 205 -8.28 -21.02 -8.85
C PRO A 205 -9.35 -20.52 -7.89
N ILE A 206 -9.15 -20.77 -6.59
CA ILE A 206 -9.95 -20.18 -5.53
C ILE A 206 -9.23 -18.91 -5.09
N GLU A 207 -9.90 -17.77 -5.20
CA GLU A 207 -9.35 -16.46 -4.84
C GLU A 207 -10.19 -15.82 -3.73
N ALA A 208 -9.51 -15.17 -2.79
CA ALA A 208 -10.13 -14.22 -1.88
C ALA A 208 -9.23 -12.99 -1.77
N SER A 209 -9.82 -11.86 -1.39
CA SER A 209 -9.10 -10.61 -1.19
C SER A 209 -9.65 -9.81 -0.03
N ASP A 210 -8.86 -8.86 0.41
CA ASP A 210 -9.20 -7.89 1.43
C ASP A 210 -8.38 -6.62 1.21
N GLU A 211 -8.87 -5.48 1.69
CA GLU A 211 -8.30 -4.18 1.35
C GLU A 211 -8.21 -3.23 2.54
N VAL A 212 -7.31 -2.27 2.44
CA VAL A 212 -7.16 -1.17 3.40
C VAL A 212 -6.90 0.13 2.66
N MET A 213 -7.58 1.20 3.08
CA MET A 213 -7.40 2.53 2.53
C MET A 213 -6.53 3.39 3.44
N LEU A 214 -5.58 4.10 2.83
CA LEU A 214 -4.74 5.09 3.50
C LEU A 214 -4.84 6.43 2.79
N ARG A 215 -4.53 7.50 3.52
CA ARG A 215 -4.46 8.85 2.94
C ARG A 215 -3.29 9.65 3.46
N ILE A 216 -2.63 10.39 2.57
CA ILE A 216 -1.62 11.37 3.00
C ILE A 216 -2.26 12.60 3.65
N PRO A 217 -1.61 13.19 4.67
CA PRO A 217 -2.10 14.40 5.30
C PRO A 217 -1.94 15.61 4.36
N PRO A 218 -2.70 16.70 4.59
CA PRO A 218 -2.42 17.98 3.96
C PRO A 218 -1.05 18.54 4.39
N GLU A 219 -0.46 19.34 3.52
CA GLU A 219 0.58 20.29 3.93
C GLU A 219 -0.03 21.39 4.80
N LEU A 220 0.64 21.71 5.91
CA LEU A 220 0.23 22.73 6.86
C LEU A 220 1.26 23.86 6.88
N THR A 221 0.77 25.10 6.91
CA THR A 221 1.63 26.28 7.06
C THR A 221 1.51 26.82 8.48
N HIS A 222 2.60 27.41 8.98
CA HIS A 222 2.60 28.06 10.28
C HIS A 222 2.13 29.51 10.13
N HIS A 223 1.26 29.97 11.03
CA HIS A 223 0.90 31.38 11.13
C HIS A 223 1.79 32.10 12.15
N HIS A 224 1.83 33.43 12.07
CA HIS A 224 2.71 34.28 12.91
C HIS A 224 2.43 34.27 14.43
N LEU A 225 1.46 33.50 14.91
CA LEU A 225 1.23 33.31 16.36
C LEU A 225 1.75 31.96 16.86
N HIS A 226 2.17 31.07 15.96
CA HIS A 226 2.95 29.89 16.34
C HIS A 226 4.33 30.35 16.81
N THR A 227 4.91 29.62 17.74
CA THR A 227 6.26 29.88 18.25
C THR A 227 7.26 29.85 17.10
N VAL A 228 8.10 30.89 17.01
CA VAL A 228 9.19 30.95 16.04
C VAL A 228 10.31 30.03 16.51
N GLU A 229 10.68 29.05 15.69
CA GLU A 229 11.78 28.12 15.96
C GLU A 229 13.10 28.57 15.32
N GLN A 230 13.04 29.16 14.13
CA GLN A 230 14.19 29.60 13.36
C GLN A 230 13.87 30.80 12.48
N ASP A 231 14.79 31.76 12.43
CA ASP A 231 14.75 32.88 11.48
C ASP A 231 15.74 32.65 10.33
N LEU A 232 15.29 32.90 9.11
CA LEU A 232 16.10 32.84 7.89
C LEU A 232 16.24 34.25 7.32
N THR A 233 17.47 34.75 7.23
CA THR A 233 17.78 36.08 6.70
C THR A 233 18.72 35.98 5.50
N GLN A 234 18.47 36.78 4.46
CA GLN A 234 19.36 36.90 3.31
C GLN A 234 20.07 38.27 3.35
N GLU A 235 21.41 38.26 3.30
CA GLU A 235 22.18 39.49 3.11
C GLU A 235 22.25 39.84 1.62
N PHE A 236 21.77 41.03 1.26
CA PHE A 236 21.98 41.59 -0.07
C PHE A 236 23.23 42.47 -0.06
N SER A 237 24.33 42.00 -0.63
CA SER A 237 25.49 42.84 -0.92
C SER A 237 25.13 43.81 -2.04
N SER A 238 25.14 45.11 -1.74
CA SER A 238 25.02 46.16 -2.76
C SER A 238 26.27 46.16 -3.65
N PRO A 239 26.13 46.40 -4.97
CA PRO A 239 27.25 46.39 -5.93
C PRO A 239 28.26 47.51 -5.70
#